data_AF-A0A9Q0NXJ2-F1
#
_entry.id   AF-A0A9Q0NXJ2-F1
#
_cell.length_a   1.000
_cell.length_b   1.000
_cell.length_c   1.000
_cell.angle_alpha   90.00
_cell.angle_beta   90.00
_cell.angle_gamma   90.00
#
_symmetry.space_group_name_H-M   'P 1'
#
loop_
_entity.id
_entity.type
_entity.pdbx_description
1 polymer ?
#
loop_
_entity_poly.entity_id
_entity_poly.type
_entity_poly.pdbx_seq_one_letter_code
_entity_poly.pdbx_strand_id
1 'polypeptide(L)'
;MNSVFLVEEMKVGLAVKLADADDFVSAIELEERVTELMNSNKGEAVRERAKAFQGFDLLRRELLGFLMAADFEMQRAKMQRKNQNF
;
A
#
# COMPACT_ATOMS: atom_id res chain seq x y z
N MET A 1 6.52 -0.27 -6.03
CA MET A 1 5.34 -0.99 -6.56
C MET A 1 5.19 -0.63 -8.03
N ASN A 2 4.79 -1.57 -8.89
CA ASN A 2 4.57 -1.30 -10.31
C ASN A 2 3.24 -0.52 -10.50
N SER A 3 3.25 0.56 -11.29
CA SER A 3 2.07 1.39 -11.57
C SER A 3 0.97 0.60 -12.29
N VAL A 4 1.33 -0.28 -13.23
CA VAL A 4 0.42 -1.19 -13.93
C VAL A 4 -0.31 -2.06 -12.92
N PHE A 5 0.41 -2.66 -11.96
CA PHE A 5 -0.21 -3.49 -10.93
C PHE A 5 -1.18 -2.70 -10.03
N LEU A 6 -0.82 -1.46 -9.66
CA LEU A 6 -1.68 -0.60 -8.84
C LEU A 6 -2.98 -0.22 -9.57
N VAL A 7 -2.93 0.00 -10.88
CA VAL A 7 -4.07 0.44 -11.70
C VAL A 7 -4.90 -0.74 -12.20
N GLU A 8 -4.27 -1.82 -12.63
CA GLU A 8 -4.92 -2.94 -13.31
C GLU A 8 -5.34 -4.06 -12.36
N GLU A 9 -4.55 -4.38 -11.35
CA GLU A 9 -4.87 -5.49 -10.44
C GLU A 9 -5.54 -4.96 -9.18
N MET A 10 -4.88 -4.02 -8.51
CA MET A 10 -5.36 -3.48 -7.25
C MET A 10 -6.47 -2.44 -7.42
N LYS A 11 -6.53 -1.82 -8.61
CA LYS A 11 -7.48 -0.76 -8.96
C LYS A 11 -7.52 0.39 -7.95
N VAL A 12 -6.37 0.71 -7.35
CA VAL A 12 -6.20 1.80 -6.37
C VAL A 12 -5.68 3.09 -7.00
N GLY A 13 -5.49 3.11 -8.32
CA GLY A 13 -5.05 4.28 -9.08
C GLY A 13 -5.78 4.44 -10.41
N LEU A 14 -5.60 5.60 -11.04
CA LEU A 14 -6.04 5.88 -12.41
C LEU A 14 -4.81 5.98 -13.33
N ALA A 15 -4.90 5.41 -14.52
CA ALA A 15 -3.91 5.64 -15.57
C ALA A 15 -4.03 7.08 -16.09
N VAL A 16 -2.87 7.67 -16.43
CA VAL A 16 -2.77 8.97 -17.10
C VAL A 16 -2.19 8.77 -18.50
N LYS A 17 -2.56 9.64 -19.43
CA LYS A 17 -1.89 9.71 -20.74
C LYS A 17 -0.65 10.59 -20.65
N LEU A 18 0.44 10.12 -21.26
CA LEU A 18 1.65 10.90 -21.45
C LEU A 18 1.62 11.56 -22.83
N ALA A 19 2.25 12.72 -22.95
CA ALA A 19 2.52 13.35 -24.22
C ALA A 19 3.63 12.56 -24.94
N ASP A 20 3.40 12.27 -26.23
CA ASP A 20 4.23 11.37 -27.03
C ASP A 20 5.71 11.77 -27.12
N ALA A 21 6.02 13.06 -26.93
CA ALA A 21 7.36 13.61 -27.14
C ALA A 21 8.24 13.59 -25.88
N ASP A 22 7.67 13.67 -24.68
CA ASP A 22 8.42 14.11 -23.49
C ASP A 22 8.05 13.38 -22.19
N ASP A 23 7.25 12.31 -22.23
CA ASP A 23 6.78 11.58 -21.04
C ASP A 23 6.08 12.46 -19.97
N PHE A 24 5.63 13.67 -20.36
CA PHE A 24 4.90 14.58 -19.48
C PHE A 24 3.39 14.35 -19.56
N VAL A 25 2.68 14.63 -18.46
CA VAL A 25 1.21 14.68 -18.47
C VAL A 25 0.78 16.11 -18.83
N SER A 26 -0.08 16.26 -19.82
CA SER A 26 -0.63 17.57 -20.17
C SER A 26 -1.55 18.10 -19.05
N ALA A 27 -1.65 19.43 -18.92
CA ALA A 27 -2.55 20.03 -17.93
C ALA A 27 -4.01 19.59 -18.12
N ILE A 28 -4.43 19.41 -19.38
CA ILE A 28 -5.79 18.95 -19.74
C ILE A 28 -6.01 17.53 -19.25
N GLU A 29 -5.10 16.59 -19.55
CA GLU A 29 -5.22 15.21 -19.07
C GLU A 29 -5.21 15.16 -17.53
N LEU A 30 -4.39 15.98 -16.88
CA LEU A 30 -4.35 16.04 -15.43
C LEU A 30 -5.68 16.53 -14.85
N GLU A 31 -6.27 17.59 -15.40
CA GLU A 31 -7.57 18.12 -14.97
C GLU A 31 -8.68 17.08 -15.14
N GLU A 32 -8.72 16.39 -16.28
CA GLU A 32 -9.69 15.32 -16.53
C GLU A 32 -9.58 14.20 -15.50
N ARG A 33 -8.35 13.73 -15.21
CA ARG A 33 -8.12 12.62 -14.27
C ARG A 33 -8.37 13.01 -12.83
N VAL A 34 -8.02 14.23 -12.44
CA VAL A 34 -8.37 14.76 -11.11
C VAL A 34 -9.89 14.88 -10.98
N THR A 35 -10.57 15.40 -12.00
CA THR A 35 -12.03 15.52 -11.99
C THR A 35 -12.70 14.16 -11.94
N GLU A 36 -12.24 13.18 -12.72
CA GLU A 36 -12.73 11.79 -12.65
C GLU A 36 -12.48 11.18 -11.27
N LEU A 37 -11.29 11.37 -10.71
CA LEU A 37 -10.95 10.85 -9.39
C LEU A 37 -11.83 11.45 -8.30
N MET A 38 -12.17 12.74 -8.40
CA MET A 38 -12.87 13.48 -7.35
C MET A 38 -14.39 13.39 -7.47
N ASN A 39 -14.92 13.51 -8.69
CA ASN A 39 -16.33 13.81 -8.95
C ASN A 39 -17.08 12.71 -9.73
N SER A 40 -16.55 11.49 -9.78
CA SER A 40 -17.23 10.36 -10.43
C SER A 40 -17.37 9.15 -9.51
N ASN A 41 -18.37 8.30 -9.79
CA ASN A 41 -18.55 7.00 -9.11
C ASN A 41 -17.31 6.10 -9.26
N LYS A 42 -16.63 6.18 -10.42
CA LYS A 42 -15.37 5.45 -10.63
C LYS A 42 -14.28 5.97 -9.70
N GLY A 43 -14.17 7.28 -9.55
CA GLY A 43 -13.24 7.93 -8.61
C GLY A 43 -13.51 7.56 -7.16
N GLU A 44 -14.78 7.54 -6.76
CA GLU A 44 -15.20 7.09 -5.43
C GLU A 44 -14.72 5.66 -5.14
N ALA A 45 -15.01 4.71 -6.03
CA ALA A 45 -14.57 3.33 -5.88
C ALA A 45 -13.04 3.19 -5.81
N VAL A 46 -12.28 4.01 -6.56
CA VAL A 46 -10.80 4.04 -6.45
C VAL A 46 -10.36 4.53 -5.07
N ARG A 47 -10.93 5.62 -4.56
CA ARG A 47 -10.58 6.17 -3.24
C ARG A 47 -10.92 5.21 -2.10
N GLU A 48 -12.06 4.52 -2.17
CA GLU A 48 -12.44 3.51 -1.17
C GLU A 48 -11.44 2.36 -1.13
N ARG A 49 -11.07 1.81 -2.29
CA ARG A 49 -10.04 0.77 -2.39
C ARG A 49 -8.68 1.26 -1.89
N ALA A 50 -8.30 2.49 -2.21
CA ALA A 50 -7.05 3.07 -1.73
C ALA A 50 -7.02 3.21 -0.19
N LYS A 51 -8.13 3.65 0.43
CA LYS A 51 -8.26 3.71 1.90
C LYS A 51 -8.18 2.32 2.53
N ALA A 52 -8.89 1.34 1.97
CA ALA A 52 -8.83 -0.04 2.45
C ALA A 52 -7.40 -0.59 2.35
N PHE A 53 -6.72 -0.36 1.24
CA PHE A 53 -5.33 -0.77 1.04
C PHE A 53 -4.37 -0.15 2.07
N GLN A 54 -4.51 1.14 2.37
CA GLN A 54 -3.73 1.80 3.43
C GLN A 54 -4.00 1.18 4.81
N GLY A 55 -5.26 0.87 5.12
CA GLY A 55 -5.64 0.19 6.35
C GLY A 55 -4.99 -1.20 6.48
N PHE A 56 -4.97 -1.99 5.40
CA PHE A 56 -4.29 -3.28 5.38
C PHE A 56 -2.77 -3.16 5.57
N ASP A 57 -2.11 -2.17 4.96
CA ASP A 57 -0.66 -1.98 5.15
C ASP A 57 -0.32 -1.61 6.60
N LEU A 58 -1.17 -0.79 7.25
CA LEU A 58 -1.01 -0.44 8.67
C LEU A 58 -1.18 -1.67 9.57
N LEU A 59 -2.25 -2.45 9.39
CA LEU A 59 -2.49 -3.68 10.16
C LEU A 59 -1.37 -4.70 9.95
N ARG A 60 -0.84 -4.82 8.73
CA ARG A 60 0.28 -5.71 8.43
C ARG A 60 1.55 -5.29 9.19
N ARG A 61 1.85 -4.00 9.29
CA ARG A 61 3.01 -3.49 10.04
C ARG A 61 2.88 -3.77 11.53
N GLU A 62 1.68 -3.57 12.09
CA GLU A 62 1.41 -3.91 13.49
C GLU A 62 1.58 -5.41 13.75
N LEU A 63 0.98 -6.26 12.92
CA LEU A 63 1.11 -7.73 13.01
C LEU A 63 2.57 -8.19 12.89
N LEU A 64 3.35 -7.61 11.99
CA LEU A 64 4.79 -7.88 11.88
C LEU A 64 5.54 -7.48 13.16
N GLY A 65 5.19 -6.33 13.75
CA GLY A 65 5.74 -5.91 15.04
C GLY A 65 5.44 -6.91 16.16
N PHE A 66 4.20 -7.41 16.24
CA PHE A 66 3.81 -8.44 17.21
C PHE A 66 4.55 -9.76 17.00
N LEU A 67 4.67 -10.23 15.76
CA LEU A 67 5.41 -11.45 15.44
C LEU A 67 6.88 -11.34 15.82
N MET A 68 7.53 -10.22 15.52
CA MET A 68 8.93 -9.98 15.90
C MET A 68 9.12 -9.93 17.42
N ALA A 69 8.18 -9.31 18.15
CA ALA A 69 8.22 -9.26 19.61
C ALA A 69 8.06 -10.66 20.22
N ALA A 70 7.11 -11.46 19.71
CA ALA A 70 6.89 -12.83 20.17
C ALA A 70 8.12 -13.73 19.90
N ASP A 71 8.76 -13.59 18.75
CA ASP A 71 10.00 -14.30 18.44
C ASP A 71 11.13 -13.90 19.40
N PHE A 72 11.27 -12.60 19.70
CA PHE A 72 12.29 -12.12 20.63
C PHE A 72 12.08 -12.67 22.06
N GLU A 73 10.85 -12.64 22.57
CA GLU A 73 10.52 -13.21 23.87
C GLU A 73 10.79 -14.71 23.94
N MET A 74 10.44 -15.44 22.88
CA MET A 74 10.68 -16.89 22.78
C MET A 74 12.18 -17.21 22.81
N GLN A 75 13.01 -16.44 22.10
CA GLN A 75 14.47 -16.61 22.12
C GLN A 75 15.05 -16.29 23.49
N ARG A 76 14.55 -15.23 24.15
CA ARG A 76 14.97 -14.85 25.51
C ARG A 76 14.63 -15.94 26.53
N ALA A 77 13.43 -16.52 26.45
CA ALA A 77 13.00 -17.63 27.30
C ALA A 77 13.85 -18.90 27.07
N LYS A 78 14.22 -19.21 25.82
CA LYS A 78 15.12 -20.31 25.49
C LYS A 78 16.52 -20.11 26.08
N MET A 79 17.06 -18.89 26.05
CA MET A 79 18.36 -18.58 26.66
C MET A 79 18.35 -18.70 28.18
N GLN A 80 17.28 -18.24 28.85
CA GLN A 80 17.15 -18.36 30.31
C GLN A 80 17.06 -19.82 30.77
N ARG A 81 16.32 -20.67 30.05
CA ARG A 81 16.24 -22.12 30.34
C ARG A 81 17.59 -22.82 30.15
N LYS A 82 18.39 -22.39 29.18
CA LYS A 82 19.73 -22.96 28.94
C LYS A 82 20.72 -22.59 30.05
N ASN A 83 20.56 -21.44 30.69
CA ASN A 83 21.39 -21.00 31.83
C ASN A 83 20.98 -21.57 33.19
N GLN A 84 19.79 -22.16 33.33
CA GLN A 84 19.32 -22.77 34.58
C GLN A 84 19.61 -24.27 34.71
N ASN A 85 20.15 -24.90 33.65
CA ASN A 85 20.51 -26.33 33.63
C ASN A 85 22.02 -26.57 33.80
N PHE A 86 22.75 -25.63 34.42
CA PHE A 86 24.16 -25.75 34.82
C PHE A 86 24.27 -25.73 36.35
#